data_AF-A0A967BJW1-F1
#
_entry.id   AF-A0A967BJW1-F1
#
_cell.length_a   1.000
_cell.length_b   1.000
_cell.length_c   1.000
_cell.angle_alpha   90.00
_cell.angle_beta   90.00
_cell.angle_gamma   90.00
#
_symmetry.space_group_name_H-M   'P 1'
#
loop_
_entity.id
_entity.type
_entity.pdbx_description
1 polymer ?
#
loop_
_entity_poly.entity_id
_entity_poly.type
_entity_poly.pdbx_seq_one_letter_code
_entity_poly.pdbx_strand_id
1 'polypeptide(L)'
;MAGKISRRDLLKGQFVKKRSLKHLNPKWPTEQVAKSIKQKLSDTPPITKLTEYSDSPSELNIISSNKRLRAVDWNEETAAHLLRRTLFAPTFTEIQSAANSTLEETIDQLLSDQTLPGPPEDWVNEAAPDWDNLSEQDINNLVDLYFSRIDVTREWWMNLMSAPVLSIRETMTLFWHDHFATGSSKVFFPQAVYGQNNILRENCLGNFKTMVRKTTFDPAMMIWLDIIDSTKDAPNENFAREVLELFTLGVDNYTQNDIVEGARAFTGYLTDGVETNYDYNLGAGNSNFWNYYNDNHDFTEKTFLGQTGNWNGDDIINIIFEQSATAKFICTKLYQWFLYENVDDSFVDGMADVLRNSNYNIKTVMEYLLTSEHFYDPVLRGAIIKNPLNIVQGGIRQFGLHDKVFPDDFLIDWQWFMGMMPLDPPDVSGWPGYRSWLNSITFPIRKIALINLLDGDGWEDLGFMTDVKKIAQSTTAPNDAEILVKDLALLMFGTPLTETLKSNLLTALLDGMSISEWNINAVGAEDRLRNLFRYMARLPEYQLI
;
A
#
# COMPACT_ATOMS: atom_id res chain seq x y z
N MET A 1 -20.65 4.41 -20.22
CA MET A 1 -21.45 3.41 -19.48
C MET A 1 -20.62 2.17 -19.22
N ALA A 2 -20.14 2.02 -17.97
CA ALA A 2 -19.48 0.81 -17.51
C ALA A 2 -20.51 -0.34 -17.47
N GLY A 3 -20.26 -1.41 -18.22
CA GLY A 3 -21.13 -2.58 -18.20
C GLY A 3 -20.90 -3.31 -16.88
N LYS A 4 -21.96 -3.45 -16.08
CA LYS A 4 -21.94 -4.23 -14.84
C LYS A 4 -21.66 -5.69 -15.18
N ILE A 5 -20.52 -6.23 -14.74
CA ILE A 5 -20.24 -7.66 -14.77
C ILE A 5 -21.28 -8.36 -13.87
N SER A 6 -21.93 -9.42 -14.38
CA SER A 6 -22.87 -10.17 -13.55
C SER A 6 -22.12 -11.05 -12.54
N ARG A 7 -22.72 -11.30 -11.37
CA ARG A 7 -22.16 -12.22 -10.37
C ARG A 7 -21.84 -13.60 -10.95
N ARG A 8 -22.60 -14.05 -11.96
CA ARG A 8 -22.39 -15.33 -12.64
C ARG A 8 -21.16 -15.29 -13.55
N ASP A 9 -20.90 -14.18 -14.22
CA ASP A 9 -19.77 -14.03 -15.14
C ASP A 9 -18.47 -13.85 -14.37
N LEU A 10 -18.51 -13.11 -13.25
CA LEU A 10 -17.41 -13.01 -12.29
C LEU A 10 -17.01 -14.38 -11.72
N LEU A 11 -17.97 -15.16 -11.25
CA LEU A 11 -17.74 -16.51 -10.71
C LEU A 11 -17.31 -17.53 -11.79
N LYS A 12 -17.43 -17.19 -13.08
CA LYS A 12 -17.03 -18.02 -14.22
C LYS A 12 -15.74 -17.52 -14.89
N GLY A 13 -15.06 -16.53 -14.32
CA GLY A 13 -13.87 -15.93 -14.91
C GLY A 13 -14.10 -15.24 -16.25
N GLN A 14 -15.34 -14.85 -16.58
CA GLN A 14 -15.65 -14.17 -17.84
C GLN A 14 -15.46 -12.67 -17.70
N PHE A 15 -14.24 -12.21 -17.95
CA PHE A 15 -13.88 -10.79 -18.01
C PHE A 15 -13.83 -10.34 -19.47
N VAL A 16 -14.78 -9.52 -19.91
CA VAL A 16 -14.73 -8.98 -21.27
C VAL A 16 -14.86 -7.46 -21.27
N LYS A 17 -13.70 -6.81 -21.14
CA LYS A 17 -13.26 -5.65 -21.94
C LYS A 17 -11.75 -5.74 -22.12
N LYS A 18 -11.23 -5.39 -23.30
CA LYS A 18 -9.77 -5.28 -23.51
C LYS A 18 -9.18 -4.21 -22.58
N ARG A 19 -8.00 -4.47 -22.03
CA ARG A 19 -7.19 -3.49 -21.29
C ARG A 19 -6.98 -2.25 -22.16
N SER A 20 -7.12 -1.05 -21.59
CA SER A 20 -6.78 0.19 -22.29
C SER A 20 -5.26 0.33 -22.30
N LEU A 21 -4.65 0.35 -23.48
CA LEU A 21 -3.19 0.41 -23.67
C LEU A 21 -2.77 1.71 -24.38
N LYS A 22 -3.57 2.78 -24.27
CA LYS A 22 -3.32 4.06 -24.94
C LYS A 22 -2.12 4.83 -24.39
N HIS A 23 -1.73 4.54 -23.15
CA HIS A 23 -0.63 5.21 -22.44
C HIS A 23 0.73 4.54 -22.70
N LEU A 24 0.77 3.40 -23.40
CA LEU A 24 2.05 2.77 -23.74
C LEU A 24 2.70 3.53 -24.89
N ASN A 25 3.95 3.96 -24.69
CA ASN A 25 4.75 4.58 -25.72
C ASN A 25 5.06 3.54 -26.82
N PRO A 26 4.63 3.76 -28.09
CA PRO A 26 4.78 2.77 -29.15
C PRO A 26 6.23 2.61 -29.64
N LYS A 27 7.17 3.42 -29.16
CA LYS A 27 8.57 3.43 -29.56
C LYS A 27 9.52 3.04 -28.43
N TRP A 28 9.02 2.78 -27.23
CA TRP A 28 9.83 2.49 -26.05
C TRP A 28 9.62 1.06 -25.55
N PRO A 29 10.69 0.30 -25.22
CA PRO A 29 12.11 0.64 -25.38
C PRO A 29 12.55 0.73 -26.84
N THR A 30 11.95 -0.10 -27.69
CA THR A 30 12.01 -0.02 -29.16
C THR A 30 10.61 -0.33 -29.71
N GLU A 31 10.36 -0.04 -30.99
CA GLU A 31 9.04 -0.33 -31.61
C GLU A 31 8.66 -1.82 -31.56
N GLN A 32 9.65 -2.72 -31.72
CA GLN A 32 9.43 -4.16 -31.68
C GLN A 32 9.09 -4.64 -30.27
N VAL A 33 9.82 -4.17 -29.27
CA VAL A 33 9.58 -4.51 -27.86
C VAL A 33 8.23 -3.95 -27.41
N ALA A 34 7.92 -2.69 -27.73
CA ALA A 34 6.63 -2.06 -27.43
C ALA A 34 5.44 -2.86 -28.01
N LYS A 35 5.59 -3.38 -29.23
CA LYS A 35 4.58 -4.25 -29.86
C LYS A 35 4.41 -5.56 -29.08
N SER A 36 5.49 -6.20 -28.65
CA SER A 36 5.46 -7.44 -27.86
C SER A 36 4.81 -7.22 -26.48
N ILE A 37 5.20 -6.16 -25.76
CA ILE A 37 4.57 -5.75 -24.49
C ILE A 37 3.07 -5.55 -24.66
N LYS A 38 2.66 -4.80 -25.70
CA LYS A 38 1.25 -4.53 -25.99
C LYS A 38 0.47 -5.81 -26.30
N GLN A 39 1.08 -6.76 -27.00
CA GLN A 39 0.48 -8.06 -27.27
C GLN A 39 0.27 -8.82 -25.96
N LYS A 40 1.32 -8.98 -25.14
CA LYS A 40 1.26 -9.64 -23.84
C LYS A 40 0.16 -9.06 -22.94
N LEU A 41 0.13 -7.74 -22.77
CA LEU A 41 -0.89 -7.06 -21.96
C LEU A 41 -2.31 -7.13 -22.54
N SER A 42 -2.45 -7.32 -23.86
CA SER A 42 -3.76 -7.51 -24.50
C SER A 42 -4.32 -8.91 -24.23
N ASP A 43 -3.43 -9.89 -24.01
CA ASP A 43 -3.77 -11.27 -23.70
C ASP A 43 -4.01 -11.46 -22.19
N THR A 44 -3.48 -10.56 -21.35
CA THR A 44 -3.77 -10.52 -19.91
C THR A 44 -5.15 -9.91 -19.61
N PRO A 45 -5.99 -10.56 -18.77
CA PRO A 45 -7.24 -9.98 -18.29
C PRO A 45 -7.05 -8.65 -17.56
N PRO A 46 -7.98 -7.67 -17.72
CA PRO A 46 -7.88 -6.40 -17.02
C PRO A 46 -8.14 -6.55 -15.51
N ILE A 47 -7.36 -5.86 -14.68
CA ILE A 47 -7.60 -5.79 -13.23
C ILE A 47 -9.03 -5.30 -12.95
N THR A 48 -9.65 -5.85 -11.89
CA THR A 48 -10.99 -5.45 -11.47
C THR A 48 -11.02 -3.95 -11.16
N LYS A 49 -11.76 -3.18 -11.98
CA LYS A 49 -11.86 -1.73 -11.80
C LYS A 49 -12.75 -1.41 -10.61
N LEU A 50 -12.17 -0.76 -9.61
CA LEU A 50 -12.91 -0.15 -8.51
C LEU A 50 -13.65 1.08 -9.01
N THR A 51 -14.87 1.26 -8.52
CA THR A 51 -15.66 2.46 -8.79
C THR A 51 -15.38 3.44 -7.67
N GLU A 52 -14.94 4.64 -8.03
CA GLU A 52 -14.82 5.75 -7.08
C GLU A 52 -16.16 5.97 -6.37
N TYR A 53 -16.07 6.13 -5.06
CA TYR A 53 -17.22 6.42 -4.23
C TYR A 53 -17.32 7.93 -4.03
N SER A 54 -18.50 8.49 -4.28
CA SER A 54 -18.71 9.95 -4.26
C SER A 54 -19.44 10.47 -3.02
N ASP A 55 -20.05 9.60 -2.19
CA ASP A 55 -20.69 10.11 -0.97
C ASP A 55 -19.62 10.39 0.09
N SER A 56 -19.82 11.49 0.81
CA SER A 56 -18.97 11.87 1.92
C SER A 56 -18.94 10.77 2.99
N PRO A 57 -17.77 10.52 3.61
CA PRO A 57 -17.65 9.67 4.79
C PRO A 57 -18.57 10.17 5.91
N SER A 58 -18.98 9.26 6.78
CA SER A 58 -19.79 9.62 7.95
C SER A 58 -19.03 10.61 8.84
N GLU A 59 -19.70 11.61 9.37
CA GLU A 59 -19.08 12.45 10.41
C GLU A 59 -18.96 11.66 11.72
N LEU A 60 -17.76 11.67 12.30
CA LEU A 60 -17.48 11.11 13.62
C LEU A 60 -17.22 12.26 14.59
N ASN A 61 -17.80 12.21 15.79
CA ASN A 61 -17.57 13.19 16.84
C ASN A 61 -16.23 12.90 17.54
N ILE A 62 -15.12 13.14 16.83
CA ILE A 62 -13.77 12.90 17.34
C ILE A 62 -13.37 14.05 18.27
N ILE A 63 -12.76 13.72 19.40
CA ILE A 63 -12.15 14.71 20.29
C ILE A 63 -10.87 15.25 19.64
N SER A 64 -10.91 16.51 19.22
CA SER A 64 -9.71 17.21 18.74
C SER A 64 -8.76 17.49 19.91
N SER A 65 -7.60 16.83 19.94
CA SER A 65 -6.58 17.03 20.97
C SER A 65 -5.17 16.85 20.41
N ASN A 66 -4.37 17.92 20.46
CA ASN A 66 -2.94 17.91 20.12
C ASN A 66 -2.04 17.51 21.31
N LYS A 67 -2.62 17.02 22.40
CA LYS A 67 -1.84 16.61 23.57
C LYS A 67 -1.21 15.24 23.34
N ARG A 68 0.10 15.16 23.61
CA ARG A 68 0.78 13.88 23.83
C ARG A 68 0.22 13.22 25.08
N LEU A 69 0.15 11.90 25.06
CA LEU A 69 -0.59 11.12 26.03
C LEU A 69 -0.08 11.27 27.48
N ARG A 70 -1.02 11.55 28.39
CA ARG A 70 -0.84 11.39 29.84
C ARG A 70 -1.92 10.53 30.51
N ALA A 71 -2.86 9.97 29.75
CA ALA A 71 -4.05 9.32 30.31
C ALA A 71 -4.72 8.25 29.43
N VAL A 72 -4.09 7.74 28.36
CA VAL A 72 -4.65 6.54 27.70
C VAL A 72 -4.53 5.37 28.67
N ASP A 73 -5.66 4.70 28.90
CA ASP A 73 -5.69 3.41 29.56
C ASP A 73 -5.09 2.37 28.60
N TRP A 74 -3.77 2.22 28.66
CA TRP A 74 -3.05 1.30 27.81
C TRP A 74 -3.38 -0.13 28.21
N ASN A 75 -4.13 -0.81 27.34
CA ASN A 75 -4.64 -2.16 27.54
C ASN A 75 -4.69 -2.92 26.20
N GLU A 76 -5.21 -4.15 26.22
CA GLU A 76 -5.29 -5.00 25.03
C GLU A 76 -6.10 -4.37 23.88
N GLU A 77 -7.12 -3.56 24.18
CA GLU A 77 -7.93 -2.92 23.15
C GLU A 77 -7.21 -1.76 22.47
N THR A 78 -6.52 -0.91 23.25
CA THR A 78 -5.71 0.18 22.68
C THR A 78 -4.47 -0.35 21.96
N ALA A 79 -3.88 -1.43 22.45
CA ALA A 79 -2.80 -2.14 21.77
C ALA A 79 -3.29 -2.73 20.44
N ALA A 80 -4.43 -3.42 20.43
CA ALA A 80 -5.02 -3.96 19.21
C ALA A 80 -5.32 -2.86 18.18
N HIS A 81 -5.84 -1.70 18.62
CA HIS A 81 -6.07 -0.54 17.76
C HIS A 81 -4.76 -0.06 17.12
N LEU A 82 -3.73 0.22 17.92
CA LEU A 82 -2.42 0.65 17.42
C LEU A 82 -1.87 -0.34 16.39
N LEU A 83 -1.80 -1.62 16.74
CA LEU A 83 -1.23 -2.65 15.88
C LEU A 83 -2.03 -2.84 14.57
N ARG A 84 -3.34 -2.62 14.57
CA ARG A 84 -4.16 -2.66 13.34
C ARG A 84 -3.97 -1.48 12.43
N ARG A 85 -3.60 -0.32 12.98
CA ARG A 85 -3.23 0.86 12.18
C ARG A 85 -1.85 0.73 11.59
N THR A 86 -0.93 0.04 12.26
CA THR A 86 0.48 0.00 11.87
C THR A 86 0.91 -1.28 11.18
N LEU A 87 0.15 -2.37 11.31
CA LEU A 87 0.41 -3.66 10.65
C LEU A 87 -0.74 -4.05 9.72
N PHE A 88 -0.52 -5.03 8.84
CA PHE A 88 -1.62 -5.61 8.06
C PHE A 88 -2.69 -6.28 8.93
N ALA A 89 -2.27 -6.98 9.99
CA ALA A 89 -3.08 -7.37 11.14
C ALA A 89 -2.20 -7.95 12.27
N PRO A 90 -2.48 -7.72 13.55
CA PRO A 90 -1.78 -8.39 14.64
C PRO A 90 -2.23 -9.85 14.86
N THR A 91 -1.33 -10.64 15.42
CA THR A 91 -1.64 -11.90 16.13
C THR A 91 -2.07 -11.61 17.57
N PHE A 92 -2.76 -12.55 18.22
CA PHE A 92 -3.18 -12.34 19.61
C PHE A 92 -1.99 -12.21 20.56
N THR A 93 -0.92 -12.97 20.34
CA THR A 93 0.33 -12.86 21.11
C THR A 93 1.01 -11.51 20.95
N GLU A 94 1.00 -10.91 19.76
CA GLU A 94 1.49 -9.53 19.56
C GLU A 94 0.64 -8.51 20.34
N ILE A 95 -0.70 -8.66 20.34
CA ILE A 95 -1.61 -7.79 21.11
C ILE A 95 -1.28 -7.86 22.61
N GLN A 96 -1.18 -9.08 23.16
CA GLN A 96 -0.84 -9.26 24.57
C GLN A 96 0.56 -8.75 24.90
N SER A 97 1.53 -8.97 24.01
CA SER A 97 2.90 -8.52 24.26
C SER A 97 2.98 -6.99 24.29
N ALA A 98 2.31 -6.31 23.36
CA ALA A 98 2.19 -4.85 23.35
C ALA A 98 1.45 -4.32 24.59
N ALA A 99 0.33 -4.95 24.97
CA ALA A 99 -0.44 -4.55 26.16
C ALA A 99 0.32 -4.75 27.48
N ASN A 100 1.24 -5.72 27.54
CA ASN A 100 2.13 -5.95 28.69
C ASN A 100 3.38 -5.06 28.68
N SER A 101 3.69 -4.41 27.56
CA SER A 101 4.72 -3.37 27.43
C SER A 101 4.07 -1.99 27.64
N THR A 102 4.88 -0.93 27.63
CA THR A 102 4.35 0.44 27.58
C THR A 102 3.97 0.83 26.15
N LEU A 103 3.12 1.84 26.03
CA LEU A 103 2.77 2.44 24.75
C LEU A 103 4.03 2.94 24.02
N GLU A 104 4.89 3.65 24.74
CA GLU A 104 6.11 4.24 24.21
C GLU A 104 7.06 3.17 23.68
N GLU A 105 7.33 2.10 24.45
CA GLU A 105 8.17 0.99 23.99
C GLU A 105 7.59 0.30 22.75
N THR A 106 6.27 0.13 22.69
CA THR A 106 5.60 -0.48 21.53
C THR A 106 5.74 0.38 20.28
N ILE A 107 5.55 1.71 20.41
CA ILE A 107 5.73 2.65 19.29
C ILE A 107 7.20 2.71 18.86
N ASP A 108 8.13 2.77 19.80
CA ASP A 108 9.57 2.77 19.51
C ASP A 108 9.96 1.52 18.73
N GLN A 109 9.41 0.35 19.09
CA GLN A 109 9.62 -0.89 18.36
C GLN A 109 9.01 -0.83 16.94
N LEU A 110 7.75 -0.39 16.80
CA LEU A 110 7.07 -0.29 15.50
C LEU A 110 7.80 0.65 14.53
N LEU A 111 8.37 1.75 15.04
CA LEU A 111 9.07 2.79 14.28
C LEU A 111 10.59 2.58 14.23
N SER A 112 11.10 1.46 14.74
CA SER A 112 12.52 1.15 14.72
C SER A 112 13.01 0.84 13.31
N ASP A 113 14.27 1.20 13.03
CA ASP A 113 14.92 0.80 11.80
C ASP A 113 15.11 -0.72 11.80
N GLN A 114 14.63 -1.37 10.74
CA GLN A 114 14.82 -2.81 10.53
C GLN A 114 15.87 -3.05 9.46
N THR A 115 16.54 -4.20 9.49
CA THR A 115 17.38 -4.62 8.35
C THR A 115 16.51 -4.71 7.10
N LEU A 116 17.00 -4.23 5.96
CA LEU A 116 16.28 -4.39 4.70
C LEU A 116 16.23 -5.88 4.31
N PRO A 117 15.08 -6.37 3.81
CA PRO A 117 15.02 -7.70 3.24
C PRO A 117 15.94 -7.78 2.01
N GLY A 118 16.45 -8.97 1.72
CA GLY A 118 17.14 -9.23 0.45
C GLY A 118 16.19 -9.06 -0.74
N PRO A 119 16.72 -8.82 -1.96
CA PRO A 119 15.92 -8.73 -3.17
C PRO A 119 15.14 -10.04 -3.44
N PRO A 120 14.10 -10.01 -4.28
CA PRO A 120 13.38 -11.22 -4.67
C PRO A 120 14.34 -12.26 -5.29
N GLU A 121 15.19 -11.84 -6.22
CA GLU A 121 16.20 -12.68 -6.88
C GLU A 121 17.38 -11.83 -7.39
N ASP A 122 18.44 -12.47 -7.90
CA ASP A 122 19.67 -11.80 -8.34
C ASP A 122 19.51 -10.90 -9.58
N TRP A 123 18.46 -11.12 -10.38
CA TRP A 123 18.23 -10.37 -11.62
C TRP A 123 18.03 -8.86 -11.40
N VAL A 124 17.76 -8.43 -10.17
CA VAL A 124 17.64 -7.00 -9.83
C VAL A 124 18.92 -6.22 -10.13
N ASN A 125 20.06 -6.91 -10.28
CA ASN A 125 21.37 -6.33 -10.60
C ASN A 125 21.77 -6.52 -12.07
N GLU A 126 20.92 -7.12 -12.90
CA GLU A 126 21.17 -7.27 -14.34
C GLU A 126 21.03 -5.91 -15.05
N ALA A 127 21.98 -5.62 -15.95
CA ALA A 127 21.90 -4.46 -16.82
C ALA A 127 20.72 -4.55 -17.82
N ALA A 128 20.33 -3.41 -18.38
CA ALA A 128 19.33 -3.37 -19.45
C ALA A 128 19.80 -4.19 -20.67
N PRO A 129 18.92 -4.98 -21.31
CA PRO A 129 19.22 -5.66 -22.56
C PRO A 129 19.54 -4.67 -23.68
N ASP A 130 20.41 -5.07 -24.60
CA ASP A 130 20.63 -4.35 -25.85
C ASP A 130 19.46 -4.60 -26.82
N TRP A 131 18.34 -3.93 -26.55
CA TRP A 131 17.06 -4.15 -27.22
C TRP A 131 17.12 -4.03 -28.75
N ASP A 132 18.02 -3.20 -29.27
CA ASP A 132 18.17 -2.95 -30.72
C ASP A 132 18.79 -4.14 -31.48
N ASN A 133 19.53 -5.00 -30.78
CA ASN A 133 20.26 -6.12 -31.37
C ASN A 133 19.63 -7.50 -31.11
N LEU A 134 18.42 -7.54 -30.55
CA LEU A 134 17.69 -8.78 -30.26
C LEU A 134 16.84 -9.25 -31.45
N SER A 135 16.69 -10.57 -31.57
CA SER A 135 15.71 -11.15 -32.50
C SER A 135 14.28 -11.03 -31.95
N GLU A 136 13.27 -11.11 -32.81
CA GLU A 136 11.85 -11.09 -32.37
C GLU A 136 11.54 -12.22 -31.37
N GLN A 137 12.17 -13.39 -31.52
CA GLN A 137 12.00 -14.49 -30.58
C GLN A 137 12.61 -14.18 -29.21
N ASP A 138 13.81 -13.59 -29.17
CA ASP A 138 14.47 -13.22 -27.92
C ASP A 138 13.70 -12.10 -27.21
N ILE A 139 13.16 -11.14 -27.97
CA ILE A 139 12.28 -10.09 -27.44
C ILE A 139 11.06 -10.71 -26.76
N ASN A 140 10.35 -11.62 -27.43
CA ASN A 140 9.16 -12.25 -26.85
C ASN A 140 9.49 -13.05 -25.58
N ASN A 141 10.59 -13.81 -25.58
CA ASN A 141 11.04 -14.56 -24.41
C ASN A 141 11.40 -13.63 -23.23
N LEU A 142 12.08 -12.51 -23.51
CA LEU A 142 12.45 -11.52 -22.48
C LEU A 142 11.23 -10.77 -21.95
N VAL A 143 10.27 -10.42 -22.80
CA VAL A 143 9.01 -9.81 -22.37
C VAL A 143 8.27 -10.74 -21.42
N ASP A 144 8.12 -12.02 -21.77
CA ASP A 144 7.52 -13.01 -20.89
C ASP A 144 8.27 -13.15 -19.56
N LEU A 145 9.60 -13.21 -19.61
CA LEU A 145 10.45 -13.25 -18.42
C LEU A 145 10.29 -12.01 -17.54
N TYR A 146 10.21 -10.81 -18.12
CA TYR A 146 10.08 -9.56 -17.38
C TYR A 146 8.75 -9.46 -16.65
N PHE A 147 7.65 -9.87 -17.29
CA PHE A 147 6.36 -9.97 -16.61
C PHE A 147 6.39 -11.00 -15.47
N SER A 148 7.00 -12.16 -15.68
CA SER A 148 7.18 -13.17 -14.63
C SER A 148 8.00 -12.62 -13.45
N ARG A 149 9.07 -11.87 -13.69
CA ARG A 149 9.89 -11.24 -12.64
C ARG A 149 9.11 -10.18 -11.85
N ILE A 150 8.19 -9.45 -12.50
CA ILE A 150 7.27 -8.53 -11.80
C ILE A 150 6.34 -9.31 -10.87
N ASP A 151 5.79 -10.44 -11.32
CA ASP A 151 4.92 -11.28 -10.49
C ASP A 151 5.67 -11.88 -9.29
N VAL A 152 6.91 -12.35 -9.48
CA VAL A 152 7.81 -12.76 -8.39
C VAL A 152 8.02 -11.61 -7.40
N THR A 153 8.19 -10.37 -7.88
CA THR A 153 8.35 -9.19 -7.02
C THR A 153 7.06 -8.88 -6.23
N ARG A 154 5.88 -9.07 -6.82
CA ARG A 154 4.58 -8.91 -6.14
C ARG A 154 4.45 -9.90 -4.99
N GLU A 155 4.70 -11.18 -5.25
CA GLU A 155 4.60 -12.23 -4.24
C GLU A 155 5.63 -12.04 -3.12
N TRP A 156 6.88 -11.74 -3.48
CA TRP A 156 7.92 -11.39 -2.52
C TRP A 156 7.45 -10.27 -1.58
N TRP A 157 6.91 -9.18 -2.13
CA TRP A 157 6.44 -8.07 -1.32
C TRP A 157 5.23 -8.45 -0.45
N MET A 158 4.26 -9.18 -0.98
CA MET A 158 3.11 -9.67 -0.22
C MET A 158 3.50 -10.64 0.91
N ASN A 159 4.57 -11.41 0.73
CA ASN A 159 5.12 -12.25 1.79
C ASN A 159 5.78 -11.41 2.89
N LEU A 160 6.48 -10.32 2.55
CA LEU A 160 6.99 -9.37 3.55
C LEU A 160 5.87 -8.70 4.35
N MET A 161 4.76 -8.32 3.71
CA MET A 161 3.57 -7.78 4.38
C MET A 161 2.97 -8.77 5.39
N SER A 162 3.12 -10.08 5.14
CA SER A 162 2.60 -11.16 5.98
C SER A 162 3.60 -11.65 7.04
N ALA A 163 4.87 -11.24 6.96
CA ALA A 163 5.94 -11.75 7.82
C ALA A 163 5.76 -11.30 9.28
N PRO A 164 5.98 -12.16 10.29
CA PRO A 164 5.69 -11.89 11.71
C PRO A 164 6.72 -10.93 12.36
N VAL A 165 6.84 -9.73 11.81
CA VAL A 165 7.73 -8.66 12.27
C VAL A 165 6.87 -7.51 12.81
N LEU A 166 7.18 -7.06 14.03
CA LEU A 166 6.50 -5.90 14.65
C LEU A 166 7.13 -4.59 14.15
N SER A 167 6.79 -4.20 12.91
CA SER A 167 7.28 -2.97 12.29
C SER A 167 6.22 -2.37 11.37
N ILE A 168 6.14 -1.03 11.34
CA ILE A 168 5.25 -0.29 10.44
C ILE A 168 5.72 -0.32 8.98
N ARG A 169 6.95 -0.78 8.71
CA ARG A 169 7.66 -0.60 7.44
C ARG A 169 6.79 -0.91 6.23
N GLU A 170 6.24 -2.11 6.10
CA GLU A 170 5.52 -2.49 4.88
C GLU A 170 4.16 -1.77 4.75
N THR A 171 3.55 -1.35 5.86
CA THR A 171 2.38 -0.47 5.84
C THR A 171 2.75 0.91 5.29
N MET A 172 3.89 1.47 5.72
CA MET A 172 4.40 2.73 5.17
C MET A 172 4.87 2.58 3.72
N THR A 173 5.52 1.47 3.35
CA THR A 173 5.91 1.18 1.95
C THR A 173 4.67 1.17 1.06
N LEU A 174 3.57 0.54 1.50
CA LEU A 174 2.32 0.52 0.76
C LEU A 174 1.67 1.91 0.66
N PHE A 175 1.65 2.68 1.75
CA PHE A 175 1.21 4.08 1.72
C PHE A 175 1.99 4.89 0.70
N TRP A 176 3.31 4.76 0.68
CA TRP A 176 4.14 5.47 -0.29
C TRP A 176 3.95 4.98 -1.73
N HIS A 177 3.67 3.69 -1.93
CA HIS A 177 3.39 3.14 -3.25
C HIS A 177 2.03 3.60 -3.80
N ASP A 178 1.07 3.84 -2.90
CA ASP A 178 -0.20 4.48 -3.24
C ASP A 178 -0.02 5.99 -3.55
N HIS A 179 0.83 6.67 -2.77
CA HIS A 179 1.12 8.10 -2.95
C HIS A 179 1.92 8.40 -4.22
N PHE A 180 2.98 7.64 -4.47
CA PHE A 180 3.81 7.72 -5.68
C PHE A 180 3.41 6.62 -6.67
N ALA A 181 2.13 6.58 -7.02
CA ALA A 181 1.57 5.49 -7.80
C ALA A 181 2.26 5.33 -9.17
N THR A 182 2.92 4.19 -9.38
CA THR A 182 3.48 3.77 -10.67
C THR A 182 2.98 2.39 -11.08
N GLY A 183 2.50 2.27 -12.32
CA GLY A 183 1.96 1.03 -12.85
C GLY A 183 3.00 0.18 -13.59
N SER A 184 3.31 -1.01 -13.09
CA SER A 184 4.27 -1.94 -13.69
C SER A 184 3.90 -2.33 -15.12
N SER A 185 2.63 -2.25 -15.48
CA SER A 185 2.16 -2.50 -16.84
C SER A 185 2.64 -1.48 -17.87
N LYS A 186 2.91 -0.23 -17.47
CA LYS A 186 3.55 0.77 -18.32
C LYS A 186 5.06 0.79 -18.10
N VAL A 187 5.52 0.62 -16.85
CA VAL A 187 6.96 0.63 -16.53
C VAL A 187 7.69 -0.53 -17.19
N PHE A 188 7.12 -1.75 -17.19
CA PHE A 188 7.62 -2.98 -17.82
C PHE A 188 8.96 -3.54 -17.29
N PHE A 189 9.89 -2.69 -16.85
CA PHE A 189 11.21 -3.12 -16.35
C PHE A 189 11.13 -3.62 -14.90
N PRO A 190 11.42 -4.90 -14.62
CA PRO A 190 11.30 -5.45 -13.27
C PRO A 190 12.32 -4.83 -12.30
N GLN A 191 13.51 -4.44 -12.77
CA GLN A 191 14.52 -3.74 -11.96
C GLN A 191 14.02 -2.37 -11.50
N ALA A 192 13.39 -1.60 -12.40
CA ALA A 192 12.80 -0.30 -12.07
C ALA A 192 11.67 -0.45 -11.03
N VAL A 193 10.77 -1.41 -11.25
CA VAL A 193 9.63 -1.68 -10.35
C VAL A 193 10.11 -2.08 -8.95
N TYR A 194 11.05 -3.03 -8.86
CA TYR A 194 11.66 -3.41 -7.58
C TYR A 194 12.44 -2.24 -6.97
N GLY A 195 13.25 -1.54 -7.76
CA GLY A 195 14.10 -0.43 -7.32
C GLY A 195 13.30 0.68 -6.66
N GLN A 196 12.20 1.12 -7.29
CA GLN A 196 11.31 2.10 -6.67
C GLN A 196 10.69 1.54 -5.39
N ASN A 197 10.12 0.33 -5.40
CA ASN A 197 9.57 -0.28 -4.19
C ASN A 197 10.59 -0.35 -3.04
N ASN A 198 11.86 -0.60 -3.35
CA ASN A 198 12.94 -0.60 -2.36
C ASN A 198 13.32 0.81 -1.88
N ILE A 199 13.31 1.83 -2.75
CA ILE A 199 13.44 3.24 -2.35
C ILE A 199 12.34 3.60 -1.34
N LEU A 200 11.09 3.28 -1.65
CA LEU A 200 9.94 3.55 -0.79
C LEU A 200 10.09 2.86 0.56
N ARG A 201 10.55 1.60 0.57
CA ARG A 201 10.78 0.81 1.79
C ARG A 201 11.93 1.35 2.65
N GLU A 202 13.08 1.62 2.04
CA GLU A 202 14.26 2.12 2.74
C GLU A 202 13.99 3.47 3.39
N ASN A 203 13.27 4.35 2.69
CA ASN A 203 13.07 5.72 3.12
C ASN A 203 11.70 5.92 3.81
N CYS A 204 10.97 4.83 4.12
CA CYS A 204 9.56 4.87 4.53
C CYS A 204 9.27 5.73 5.77
N LEU A 205 10.22 5.84 6.69
CA LEU A 205 10.17 6.71 7.89
C LEU A 205 11.21 7.84 7.84
N GLY A 206 11.90 7.99 6.71
CA GLY A 206 13.01 8.93 6.53
C GLY A 206 12.56 10.36 6.26
N ASN A 207 13.38 11.08 5.50
CA ASN A 207 13.11 12.45 5.13
C ASN A 207 12.20 12.51 3.88
N PHE A 208 11.08 13.23 3.96
CA PHE A 208 10.12 13.32 2.86
C PHE A 208 10.71 13.97 1.59
N LYS A 209 11.58 14.97 1.75
CA LYS A 209 12.28 15.60 0.62
C LYS A 209 13.20 14.63 -0.10
N THR A 210 13.93 13.82 0.67
CA THR A 210 14.74 12.72 0.13
C THR A 210 13.89 11.70 -0.60
N MET A 211 12.72 11.32 -0.04
CA MET A 211 11.79 10.41 -0.71
C MET A 211 11.32 10.97 -2.05
N VAL A 212 10.77 12.18 -2.07
CA VAL A 212 10.30 12.84 -3.31
C VAL A 212 11.40 12.90 -4.36
N ARG A 213 12.62 13.28 -3.97
CA ARG A 213 13.78 13.35 -4.87
C ARG A 213 14.16 11.98 -5.44
N LYS A 214 14.35 10.98 -4.57
CA LYS A 214 14.73 9.62 -5.01
C LYS A 214 13.68 9.05 -5.96
N THR A 215 12.40 9.23 -5.64
CA THR A 215 11.30 8.71 -6.46
C THR A 215 11.09 9.49 -7.75
N THR A 216 11.31 10.81 -7.77
CA THR A 216 11.17 11.64 -8.99
C THR A 216 12.11 11.18 -10.10
N PHE A 217 13.35 10.86 -9.74
CA PHE A 217 14.41 10.52 -10.70
C PHE A 217 14.69 9.01 -10.79
N ASP A 218 13.88 8.16 -10.16
CA ASP A 218 14.01 6.72 -10.35
C ASP A 218 13.44 6.27 -11.71
N PRO A 219 13.98 5.20 -12.31
CA PRO A 219 13.54 4.71 -13.62
C PRO A 219 12.03 4.45 -13.75
N ALA A 220 11.37 3.95 -12.70
CA ALA A 220 9.95 3.63 -12.77
C ALA A 220 9.10 4.89 -12.90
N MET A 221 9.37 5.93 -12.09
CA MET A 221 8.65 7.21 -12.21
C MET A 221 8.93 7.90 -13.54
N MET A 222 10.18 7.88 -13.99
CA MET A 222 10.58 8.49 -15.25
C MET A 222 9.86 7.89 -16.46
N ILE A 223 9.64 6.58 -16.46
CA ILE A 223 8.86 5.89 -17.51
C ILE A 223 7.35 6.09 -17.28
N TRP A 224 6.89 6.01 -16.03
CA TRP A 224 5.46 6.10 -15.71
C TRP A 224 4.83 7.42 -16.14
N LEU A 225 5.51 8.54 -15.93
CA LEU A 225 5.03 9.88 -16.26
C LEU A 225 5.72 10.50 -17.48
N ASP A 226 6.37 9.69 -18.31
CA ASP A 226 6.99 10.10 -19.57
C ASP A 226 8.01 11.24 -19.40
N ILE A 227 8.77 11.24 -18.29
CA ILE A 227 9.88 12.19 -18.07
C ILE A 227 10.96 11.99 -19.14
N ILE A 228 11.15 10.74 -19.59
CA ILE A 228 12.11 10.38 -20.66
C ILE A 228 11.85 11.09 -21.99
N ASP A 229 10.61 11.56 -22.23
CA ASP A 229 10.22 12.29 -23.43
C ASP A 229 10.29 13.83 -23.24
N SER A 230 10.64 14.29 -22.03
CA SER A 230 10.70 15.73 -21.67
C SER A 230 11.97 16.37 -22.22
N THR A 231 11.84 17.27 -23.19
CA THR A 231 12.95 18.00 -23.81
C THR A 231 12.71 19.50 -23.75
N LYS A 232 13.74 20.33 -23.94
CA LYS A 232 13.62 21.79 -23.94
C LYS A 232 12.60 22.30 -24.98
N ASP A 233 12.42 21.57 -26.08
CA ASP A 233 11.50 21.91 -27.16
C ASP A 233 10.08 21.38 -26.92
N ALA A 234 9.93 20.39 -26.04
CA ALA A 234 8.65 19.83 -25.60
C ALA A 234 8.70 19.46 -24.10
N PRO A 235 8.70 20.44 -23.18
CA PRO A 235 8.73 20.15 -21.75
C PRO A 235 7.45 19.44 -21.28
N ASN A 236 7.60 18.45 -20.41
CA ASN A 236 6.47 17.67 -19.91
C ASN A 236 5.74 18.39 -18.75
N GLU A 237 4.75 19.22 -19.11
CA GLU A 237 3.86 19.90 -18.15
C GLU A 237 3.04 18.94 -17.30
N ASN A 238 2.71 17.74 -17.80
CA ASN A 238 1.96 16.76 -17.01
C ASN A 238 2.78 16.33 -15.79
N PHE A 239 4.04 15.95 -16.00
CA PHE A 239 4.91 15.54 -14.91
C PHE A 239 5.07 16.65 -13.85
N ALA A 240 5.35 17.88 -14.28
CA ALA A 240 5.46 19.01 -13.35
C ALA A 240 4.15 19.23 -12.56
N ARG A 241 2.99 19.08 -13.22
CA ARG A 241 1.69 19.15 -12.53
C ARG A 241 1.53 18.04 -11.51
N GLU A 242 1.85 16.79 -11.82
CA GLU A 242 1.69 15.68 -10.85
C GLU A 242 2.60 15.87 -9.63
N VAL A 243 3.83 16.33 -9.83
CA VAL A 243 4.76 16.64 -8.72
C VAL A 243 4.14 17.68 -7.78
N LEU A 244 3.57 18.77 -8.31
CA LEU A 244 2.96 19.82 -7.51
C LEU A 244 1.63 19.38 -6.90
N GLU A 245 0.75 18.77 -7.69
CA GLU A 245 -0.63 18.50 -7.31
C GLU A 245 -0.78 17.22 -6.50
N LEU A 246 -0.23 16.11 -6.99
CA LEU A 246 -0.49 14.78 -6.40
C LEU A 246 0.59 14.35 -5.41
N PHE A 247 1.82 14.84 -5.56
CA PHE A 247 2.93 14.37 -4.74
C PHE A 247 3.36 15.34 -3.64
N THR A 248 3.09 16.64 -3.75
CA THR A 248 3.65 17.64 -2.82
C THR A 248 2.69 18.73 -2.31
N LEU A 249 2.27 19.69 -3.13
CA LEU A 249 1.56 20.89 -2.66
C LEU A 249 0.04 20.72 -2.58
N GLY A 250 -0.54 19.83 -3.39
CA GLY A 250 -1.99 19.79 -3.59
C GLY A 250 -2.48 20.86 -4.56
N VAL A 251 -3.75 20.73 -4.95
CA VAL A 251 -4.46 21.68 -5.83
C VAL A 251 -4.49 23.08 -5.20
N ASP A 252 -4.55 24.12 -6.04
CA ASP A 252 -4.70 25.54 -5.66
C ASP A 252 -3.50 26.19 -4.93
N ASN A 253 -2.36 25.50 -4.81
CA ASN A 253 -1.14 26.01 -4.16
C ASN A 253 -0.03 26.44 -5.13
N TYR A 254 -0.33 26.50 -6.43
CA TYR A 254 0.60 26.84 -7.50
C TYR A 254 -0.16 27.48 -8.68
N THR A 255 0.54 28.11 -9.61
CA THR A 255 -0.05 28.70 -10.83
C THR A 255 0.25 27.86 -12.07
N GLN A 256 -0.49 28.09 -13.15
CA GLN A 256 -0.16 27.47 -14.44
C GLN A 256 1.25 27.85 -14.92
N ASN A 257 1.76 29.04 -14.57
CA ASN A 257 3.12 29.42 -14.91
C ASN A 257 4.16 28.57 -14.16
N ASP A 258 3.90 28.24 -12.89
CA ASP A 258 4.79 27.35 -12.12
C ASP A 258 4.88 25.96 -12.74
N ILE A 259 3.81 25.47 -13.37
CA ILE A 259 3.83 24.20 -14.11
C ILE A 259 4.73 24.29 -15.33
N VAL A 260 4.60 25.35 -16.14
CA VAL A 260 5.43 25.54 -17.33
C VAL A 260 6.91 25.65 -16.95
N GLU A 261 7.22 26.45 -15.94
CA GLU A 261 8.58 26.69 -15.48
C GLU A 261 9.17 25.44 -14.80
N GLY A 262 8.39 24.72 -14.00
CA GLY A 262 8.77 23.43 -13.44
C GLY A 262 9.04 22.39 -14.53
N ALA A 263 8.19 22.32 -15.56
CA ALA A 263 8.36 21.38 -16.68
C ALA A 263 9.69 21.61 -17.42
N ARG A 264 10.04 22.88 -17.68
CA ARG A 264 11.33 23.27 -18.29
C ARG A 264 12.51 22.76 -17.45
N ALA A 265 12.42 22.82 -16.13
CA ALA A 265 13.47 22.36 -15.21
C ALA A 265 13.63 20.82 -15.18
N PHE A 266 12.58 20.06 -15.51
CA PHE A 266 12.63 18.58 -15.58
C PHE A 266 13.00 18.03 -16.97
N THR A 267 13.50 18.84 -17.89
CA THR A 267 13.88 18.39 -19.25
C THR A 267 15.22 17.64 -19.26
N GLY A 268 15.44 16.75 -20.23
CA GLY A 268 16.73 16.09 -20.49
C GLY A 268 17.11 14.91 -19.58
N TYR A 269 16.28 14.57 -18.59
CA TYR A 269 16.48 13.38 -17.78
C TYR A 269 16.02 12.12 -18.52
N LEU A 270 16.86 11.08 -18.52
CA LEU A 270 16.66 9.84 -19.27
C LEU A 270 17.01 8.61 -18.43
N THR A 271 16.40 7.47 -18.76
CA THR A 271 16.72 6.14 -18.21
C THR A 271 16.72 5.10 -19.34
N ASP A 272 17.46 4.01 -19.18
CA ASP A 272 17.40 2.82 -20.04
C ASP A 272 16.45 1.73 -19.49
N GLY A 273 15.73 2.02 -18.40
CA GLY A 273 14.89 1.08 -17.66
C GLY A 273 15.56 0.47 -16.43
N VAL A 274 16.87 0.68 -16.23
CA VAL A 274 17.61 0.22 -15.05
C VAL A 274 18.37 1.38 -14.39
N GLU A 275 19.11 2.16 -15.18
CA GLU A 275 19.92 3.29 -14.72
C GLU A 275 19.31 4.62 -15.16
N THR A 276 19.64 5.70 -14.45
CA THR A 276 19.23 7.08 -14.79
C THR A 276 20.46 7.96 -15.03
N ASN A 277 20.29 9.02 -15.81
CA ASN A 277 21.33 10.02 -16.01
C ASN A 277 21.40 11.11 -14.92
N TYR A 278 20.59 10.99 -13.86
CA TYR A 278 20.59 11.85 -12.68
C TYR A 278 21.61 11.39 -11.62
N ASP A 279 22.43 12.31 -11.12
CA ASP A 279 23.37 12.07 -10.02
C ASP A 279 22.83 12.69 -8.72
N TYR A 280 22.51 11.82 -7.77
CA TYR A 280 21.93 12.22 -6.50
C TYR A 280 22.87 13.07 -5.63
N ASN A 281 24.18 12.86 -5.71
CA ASN A 281 25.14 13.63 -4.90
C ASN A 281 25.32 15.04 -5.44
N LEU A 282 25.19 15.21 -6.75
CA LEU A 282 25.29 16.52 -7.40
C LEU A 282 23.96 17.27 -7.47
N GLY A 283 22.82 16.58 -7.34
CA GLY A 283 21.51 17.22 -7.52
C GLY A 283 21.27 17.67 -8.96
N ALA A 284 21.82 16.94 -9.94
CA ALA A 284 21.81 17.35 -11.34
C ALA A 284 22.00 16.14 -12.26
N GLY A 285 21.72 16.33 -13.55
CA GLY A 285 22.12 15.38 -14.56
C GLY A 285 23.65 15.31 -14.65
N ASN A 286 24.20 14.11 -14.50
CA ASN A 286 25.63 13.86 -14.59
C ASN A 286 25.90 12.38 -14.90
N SER A 287 26.39 12.15 -16.11
CA SER A 287 26.86 10.85 -16.62
C SER A 287 27.35 11.05 -18.06
N ASN A 288 27.99 10.03 -18.64
CA ASN A 288 28.22 10.03 -20.09
C ASN A 288 26.90 10.14 -20.87
N PHE A 289 25.84 9.55 -20.34
CA PHE A 289 24.50 9.61 -20.90
C PHE A 289 23.95 11.04 -20.87
N TRP A 290 24.07 11.76 -19.74
CA TRP A 290 23.72 13.18 -19.65
C TRP A 290 24.52 14.04 -20.63
N ASN A 291 25.85 13.89 -20.66
CA ASN A 291 26.72 14.72 -21.52
C ASN A 291 26.41 14.56 -23.02
N TYR A 292 25.89 13.40 -23.44
CA TYR A 292 25.49 13.17 -24.82
C TYR A 292 24.14 13.82 -25.17
N TYR A 293 23.22 13.94 -24.20
CA TYR A 293 21.85 14.43 -24.40
C TYR A 293 21.54 15.75 -23.69
N ASN A 294 22.53 16.44 -23.13
CA ASN A 294 22.31 17.66 -22.35
C ASN A 294 21.68 18.79 -23.17
N ASP A 295 21.82 18.79 -24.50
CA ASP A 295 21.13 19.70 -25.41
C ASP A 295 19.60 19.59 -25.31
N ASN A 296 19.07 18.51 -24.74
CA ASN A 296 17.64 18.35 -24.44
C ASN A 296 17.21 19.06 -23.15
N HIS A 297 18.14 19.51 -22.31
CA HIS A 297 17.80 20.25 -21.08
C HIS A 297 17.74 21.76 -21.34
N ASP A 298 16.74 22.42 -20.74
CA ASP A 298 16.65 23.87 -20.73
C ASP A 298 17.45 24.47 -19.57
N PHE A 299 18.66 24.98 -19.86
CA PHE A 299 19.52 25.66 -18.88
C PHE A 299 19.17 27.12 -18.62
N THR A 300 18.16 27.67 -19.28
CA THR A 300 17.84 29.09 -19.15
C THR A 300 17.13 29.40 -17.82
N GLU A 301 17.07 30.70 -17.49
CA GLU A 301 16.45 31.19 -16.27
C GLU A 301 14.95 30.83 -16.21
N LYS A 302 14.49 30.50 -15.00
CA LYS A 302 13.12 30.12 -14.69
C LYS A 302 12.63 30.89 -13.48
N THR A 303 11.35 31.24 -13.47
CA THR A 303 10.69 31.84 -12.30
C THR A 303 9.64 30.88 -11.75
N PHE A 304 9.94 30.27 -10.61
CA PHE A 304 9.13 29.20 -10.04
C PHE A 304 8.80 29.51 -8.57
N LEU A 305 7.51 29.50 -8.22
CA LEU A 305 6.97 29.81 -6.89
C LEU A 305 7.57 31.10 -6.28
N GLY A 306 7.72 32.12 -7.12
CA GLY A 306 8.24 33.44 -6.75
C GLY A 306 9.77 33.56 -6.70
N GLN A 307 10.51 32.52 -7.05
CA GLN A 307 11.98 32.52 -7.07
C GLN A 307 12.54 32.41 -8.49
N THR A 308 13.56 33.19 -8.81
CA THR A 308 14.14 33.26 -10.15
C THR A 308 15.60 32.81 -10.16
N GLY A 309 15.96 31.94 -11.09
CA GLY A 309 17.32 31.42 -11.26
C GLY A 309 17.40 30.37 -12.37
N ASN A 310 18.59 29.84 -12.63
CA ASN A 310 18.79 28.76 -13.62
C ASN A 310 18.44 27.40 -13.00
N TRP A 311 17.19 27.23 -12.59
CA TRP A 311 16.72 26.08 -11.84
C TRP A 311 16.71 24.80 -12.68
N ASN A 312 17.22 23.71 -12.10
CA ASN A 312 17.02 22.35 -12.60
C ASN A 312 15.92 21.63 -11.79
N GLY A 313 15.63 20.37 -12.13
CA GLY A 313 14.58 19.61 -11.45
C GLY A 313 14.81 19.40 -9.95
N ASP A 314 16.06 19.34 -9.49
CA ASP A 314 16.38 19.26 -8.06
C ASP A 314 16.07 20.56 -7.33
N ASP A 315 16.41 21.71 -7.94
CA ASP A 315 16.11 23.03 -7.41
C ASP A 315 14.60 23.24 -7.24
N ILE A 316 13.80 22.77 -8.20
CA ILE A 316 12.33 22.78 -8.11
C ILE A 316 11.86 22.03 -6.87
N ILE A 317 12.38 20.82 -6.61
CA ILE A 317 12.07 20.06 -5.40
C ILE A 317 12.52 20.83 -4.15
N ASN A 318 13.66 21.51 -4.19
CA ASN A 318 14.12 22.34 -3.07
C ASN A 318 13.12 23.46 -2.75
N ILE A 319 12.67 24.20 -3.75
CA ILE A 319 11.73 25.34 -3.62
C ILE A 319 10.34 24.87 -3.15
N ILE A 320 9.85 23.71 -3.61
CA ILE A 320 8.58 23.12 -3.16
C ILE A 320 8.59 22.91 -1.64
N PHE A 321 9.70 22.41 -1.09
CA PHE A 321 9.82 22.12 0.35
C PHE A 321 9.95 23.36 1.23
N GLU A 322 10.09 24.56 0.65
CA GLU A 322 9.99 25.83 1.36
C GLU A 322 8.52 26.25 1.58
N GLN A 323 7.58 25.67 0.82
CA GLN A 323 6.16 25.99 0.94
C GLN A 323 5.52 25.23 2.10
N SER A 324 4.74 25.96 2.91
CA SER A 324 4.01 25.35 4.03
C SER A 324 2.95 24.32 3.60
N ALA A 325 2.39 24.49 2.39
CA ALA A 325 1.41 23.57 1.81
C ALA A 325 1.94 22.13 1.69
N THR A 326 3.23 21.95 1.40
CA THR A 326 3.87 20.63 1.26
C THR A 326 3.69 19.77 2.51
N ALA A 327 3.87 20.37 3.69
CA ALA A 327 3.72 19.65 4.94
C ALA A 327 2.25 19.32 5.24
N LYS A 328 1.33 20.27 5.02
CA LYS A 328 -0.11 20.05 5.24
C LYS A 328 -0.65 18.96 4.32
N PHE A 329 -0.25 18.96 3.06
CA PHE A 329 -0.68 17.96 2.07
C PHE A 329 -0.33 16.54 2.50
N ILE A 330 0.95 16.27 2.79
CA ILE A 330 1.36 14.92 3.16
C ILE A 330 0.82 14.49 4.53
N CYS A 331 0.70 15.41 5.50
CA CYS A 331 0.08 15.12 6.78
C CYS A 331 -1.42 14.78 6.65
N THR A 332 -2.13 15.42 5.71
CA THR A 332 -3.53 15.05 5.38
C THR A 332 -3.59 13.62 4.87
N LYS A 333 -2.74 13.24 3.92
CA LYS A 333 -2.67 11.87 3.37
C LYS A 333 -2.35 10.83 4.46
N LEU A 334 -1.37 11.11 5.32
CA LEU A 334 -1.03 10.24 6.46
C LEU A 334 -2.20 10.09 7.43
N TYR A 335 -2.89 11.20 7.74
CA TYR A 335 -4.08 11.16 8.59
C TYR A 335 -5.16 10.25 7.99
N GLN A 336 -5.47 10.41 6.72
CA GLN A 336 -6.50 9.63 6.04
C GLN A 336 -6.16 8.13 6.00
N TRP A 337 -4.89 7.81 5.77
CA TRP A 337 -4.43 6.43 5.75
C TRP A 337 -4.49 5.74 7.13
N PHE A 338 -4.08 6.45 8.19
CA PHE A 338 -3.90 5.83 9.51
C PHE A 338 -5.07 6.05 10.48
N LEU A 339 -5.93 7.05 10.28
CA LEU A 339 -7.03 7.38 11.20
C LEU A 339 -8.40 7.31 10.54
N TYR A 340 -8.70 8.28 9.68
CA TYR A 340 -10.04 8.42 9.10
C TYR A 340 -10.08 9.32 7.87
N GLU A 341 -11.00 9.03 6.96
CA GLU A 341 -11.16 9.75 5.69
C GLU A 341 -11.52 11.23 5.88
N ASN A 342 -12.37 11.56 6.85
CA ASN A 342 -12.65 12.95 7.23
C ASN A 342 -11.55 13.45 8.17
N VAL A 343 -10.85 14.49 7.75
CA VAL A 343 -9.71 15.06 8.50
C VAL A 343 -10.12 16.06 9.56
N ASP A 344 -9.40 16.07 10.68
CA ASP A 344 -9.41 17.18 11.63
C ASP A 344 -8.31 18.17 11.23
N ASP A 345 -8.70 19.29 10.63
CA ASP A 345 -7.77 20.31 10.13
C ASP A 345 -6.83 20.84 11.23
N SER A 346 -7.32 21.02 12.47
CA SER A 346 -6.50 21.54 13.55
C SER A 346 -5.45 20.53 14.01
N PHE A 347 -5.75 19.24 13.92
CA PHE A 347 -4.80 18.18 14.23
C PHE A 347 -3.77 18.02 13.10
N VAL A 348 -4.23 18.05 11.84
CA VAL A 348 -3.35 18.02 10.65
C VAL A 348 -2.40 19.21 10.62
N ASP A 349 -2.86 20.41 10.96
CA ASP A 349 -1.99 21.59 11.06
C ASP A 349 -0.89 21.38 12.12
N GLY A 350 -1.22 20.74 13.25
CA GLY A 350 -0.24 20.35 14.26
C GLY A 350 0.77 19.33 13.74
N MET A 351 0.34 18.33 12.96
CA MET A 351 1.24 17.39 12.29
C MET A 351 2.17 18.10 11.30
N ALA A 352 1.64 19.05 10.51
CA ALA A 352 2.40 19.80 9.53
C ALA A 352 3.48 20.69 10.18
N ASP A 353 3.17 21.29 11.34
CA ASP A 353 4.15 22.03 12.14
C ASP A 353 5.27 21.12 12.65
N VAL A 354 4.92 19.94 13.18
CA VAL A 354 5.92 18.93 13.60
C VAL A 354 6.81 18.54 12.43
N LEU A 355 6.23 18.27 11.25
CA LEU A 355 6.97 17.87 10.06
C LEU A 355 7.98 18.95 9.62
N ARG A 356 7.56 20.21 9.53
CA ARG A 356 8.46 21.30 9.12
C ARG A 356 9.57 21.52 10.14
N ASN A 357 9.24 21.51 11.43
CA ASN A 357 10.20 21.72 12.51
C ASN A 357 11.21 20.57 12.63
N SER A 358 10.85 19.35 12.20
CA SER A 358 11.76 18.19 12.14
C SER A 358 12.57 18.11 10.84
N ASN A 359 12.56 19.17 10.02
CA ASN A 359 13.13 19.18 8.68
C ASN A 359 12.57 18.05 7.81
N TYR A 360 11.24 17.88 7.79
CA TYR A 360 10.51 16.90 7.00
C TYR A 360 10.84 15.43 7.33
N ASN A 361 11.11 15.12 8.61
CA ASN A 361 11.30 13.74 9.06
C ASN A 361 9.95 13.07 9.35
N ILE A 362 9.63 12.00 8.59
CA ILE A 362 8.36 11.27 8.67
C ILE A 362 8.22 10.52 10.00
N LYS A 363 9.31 9.89 10.50
CA LYS A 363 9.29 9.21 11.80
C LYS A 363 8.78 10.12 12.91
N THR A 364 9.27 11.36 12.99
CA THR A 364 8.84 12.32 14.02
C THR A 364 7.34 12.65 13.95
N VAL A 365 6.77 12.72 12.75
CA VAL A 365 5.32 12.93 12.58
C VAL A 365 4.53 11.70 12.96
N MET A 366 5.01 10.51 12.61
CA MET A 366 4.38 9.26 13.02
C MET A 366 4.42 9.08 14.54
N GLU A 367 5.53 9.43 15.20
CA GLU A 367 5.60 9.47 16.67
C GLU A 367 4.56 10.43 17.25
N TYR A 368 4.42 11.64 16.69
CA TYR A 368 3.38 12.59 17.12
C TYR A 368 1.97 12.03 16.95
N LEU A 369 1.68 11.42 15.79
CA LEU A 369 0.39 10.82 15.48
C LEU A 369 0.04 9.72 16.47
N LEU A 370 0.92 8.73 16.59
CA LEU A 370 0.68 7.50 17.34
C LEU A 370 0.74 7.72 18.86
N THR A 371 1.33 8.81 19.35
CA THR A 371 1.37 9.17 20.79
C THR A 371 0.33 10.21 21.19
N SER A 372 -0.64 10.52 20.33
CA SER A 372 -1.66 11.54 20.59
C SER A 372 -2.92 10.98 21.26
N GLU A 373 -3.60 11.78 22.09
CA GLU A 373 -4.96 11.46 22.57
C GLU A 373 -5.94 11.27 21.40
N HIS A 374 -5.77 12.05 20.34
CA HIS A 374 -6.63 12.02 19.15
C HIS A 374 -6.63 10.64 18.47
N PHE A 375 -5.46 10.01 18.30
CA PHE A 375 -5.34 8.68 17.69
C PHE A 375 -6.10 7.58 18.44
N TYR A 376 -6.24 7.72 19.76
CA TYR A 376 -6.89 6.73 20.63
C TYR A 376 -8.34 7.04 20.98
N ASP A 377 -8.96 8.03 20.32
CA ASP A 377 -10.39 8.26 20.49
C ASP A 377 -11.19 6.97 20.19
N PRO A 378 -12.03 6.47 21.10
CA PRO A 378 -12.79 5.24 20.89
C PRO A 378 -13.63 5.22 19.60
N VAL A 379 -14.08 6.38 19.10
CA VAL A 379 -14.87 6.45 17.86
C VAL A 379 -14.07 6.10 16.61
N LEU A 380 -12.73 6.14 16.68
CA LEU A 380 -11.83 5.79 15.59
C LEU A 380 -11.59 4.28 15.47
N ARG A 381 -12.01 3.45 16.43
CA ARG A 381 -11.86 1.99 16.34
C ARG A 381 -12.84 1.43 15.31
N GLY A 382 -12.34 0.75 14.28
CA GLY A 382 -13.20 0.25 13.19
C GLY A 382 -13.67 1.34 12.22
N ALA A 383 -13.05 2.52 12.23
CA ALA A 383 -13.44 3.63 11.35
C ALA A 383 -12.93 3.48 9.90
N ILE A 384 -11.92 2.62 9.66
CA ILE A 384 -11.35 2.40 8.32
C ILE A 384 -11.83 1.06 7.76
N ILE A 385 -12.17 1.05 6.48
CA ILE A 385 -12.46 -0.17 5.72
C ILE A 385 -11.13 -0.80 5.29
N LYS A 386 -10.90 -2.05 5.68
CA LYS A 386 -9.72 -2.83 5.27
C LYS A 386 -9.55 -2.80 3.75
N ASN A 387 -8.36 -2.50 3.25
CA ASN A 387 -8.06 -2.71 1.83
C ASN A 387 -7.90 -4.22 1.55
N PRO A 388 -7.88 -4.66 0.27
CA PRO A 388 -7.68 -6.08 -0.08
C PRO A 388 -6.43 -6.74 0.50
N LEU A 389 -5.32 -6.02 0.64
CA LEU A 389 -4.10 -6.54 1.27
C LEU A 389 -4.30 -6.77 2.78
N ASN A 390 -5.03 -5.90 3.48
CA ASN A 390 -5.42 -6.15 4.88
C ASN A 390 -6.32 -7.40 5.03
N ILE A 391 -7.05 -7.80 3.99
CA ILE A 391 -7.87 -9.02 4.03
C ILE A 391 -7.00 -10.26 3.84
N VAL A 392 -6.18 -10.30 2.79
CA VAL A 392 -5.42 -11.51 2.45
C VAL A 392 -4.18 -11.62 3.34
N GLN A 393 -3.25 -10.66 3.28
CA GLN A 393 -2.02 -10.66 4.08
C GLN A 393 -2.34 -10.54 5.57
N GLY A 394 -3.32 -9.71 5.94
CA GLY A 394 -3.81 -9.65 7.32
C GLY A 394 -4.43 -10.97 7.80
N GLY A 395 -5.19 -11.67 6.95
CA GLY A 395 -5.70 -13.02 7.23
C GLY A 395 -4.58 -14.04 7.41
N ILE A 396 -3.58 -14.05 6.52
CA ILE A 396 -2.38 -14.91 6.62
C ILE A 396 -1.69 -14.71 7.97
N ARG A 397 -1.54 -13.47 8.43
CA ARG A 397 -0.98 -13.15 9.75
C ARG A 397 -1.86 -13.66 10.89
N GLN A 398 -3.14 -13.29 10.91
CA GLN A 398 -4.07 -13.66 11.99
C GLN A 398 -4.24 -15.17 12.13
N PHE A 399 -4.14 -15.91 11.02
CA PHE A 399 -4.26 -17.36 11.00
C PHE A 399 -2.93 -18.10 11.16
N GLY A 400 -1.82 -17.38 11.31
CA GLY A 400 -0.49 -17.96 11.53
C GLY A 400 0.02 -18.76 10.33
N LEU A 401 -0.25 -18.29 9.11
CA LEU A 401 0.07 -18.96 7.85
C LEU A 401 1.31 -18.38 7.12
N HIS A 402 2.09 -17.51 7.79
CA HIS A 402 3.24 -16.83 7.19
C HIS A 402 4.39 -17.79 6.80
N ASP A 403 4.40 -19.01 7.32
CA ASP A 403 5.37 -20.06 7.02
C ASP A 403 4.90 -21.03 5.91
N LYS A 404 3.70 -20.81 5.37
CA LYS A 404 3.11 -21.66 4.34
C LYS A 404 3.56 -21.23 2.95
N VAL A 405 3.67 -22.22 2.08
CA VAL A 405 3.85 -22.02 0.64
C VAL A 405 2.45 -22.08 0.03
N PHE A 406 2.03 -20.99 -0.60
CA PHE A 406 0.77 -20.92 -1.32
C PHE A 406 0.94 -21.47 -2.73
N PRO A 407 -0.14 -21.95 -3.39
CA PRO A 407 -0.10 -22.26 -4.82
C PRO A 407 0.36 -21.05 -5.65
N ASP A 408 0.94 -21.32 -6.82
CA ASP A 408 1.33 -20.29 -7.78
C ASP A 408 0.14 -19.36 -8.08
N ASP A 409 0.40 -18.06 -8.20
CA ASP A 409 -0.58 -17.00 -8.46
C ASP A 409 -1.67 -16.80 -7.39
N PHE A 410 -1.81 -17.67 -6.38
CA PHE A 410 -2.88 -17.59 -5.37
C PHE A 410 -3.01 -16.18 -4.76
N LEU A 411 -1.89 -15.59 -4.34
CA LEU A 411 -1.88 -14.26 -3.74
C LEU A 411 -2.24 -13.17 -4.76
N ILE A 412 -1.71 -13.29 -5.99
CA ILE A 412 -1.91 -12.36 -7.10
C ILE A 412 -3.39 -12.34 -7.49
N ASP A 413 -4.01 -13.52 -7.65
CA ASP A 413 -5.38 -13.67 -8.10
C ASP A 413 -6.37 -12.99 -7.14
N TRP A 414 -6.22 -13.18 -5.83
CA TRP A 414 -7.09 -12.49 -4.86
C TRP A 414 -6.99 -10.96 -4.96
N GLN A 415 -5.79 -10.42 -5.12
CA GLN A 415 -5.62 -8.98 -5.30
C GLN A 415 -6.21 -8.49 -6.62
N TRP A 416 -6.06 -9.29 -7.68
CA TRP A 416 -6.62 -9.02 -8.99
C TRP A 416 -8.16 -8.95 -8.98
N PHE A 417 -8.82 -9.92 -8.35
CA PHE A 417 -10.28 -9.96 -8.21
C PHE A 417 -10.82 -8.83 -7.33
N MET A 418 -10.04 -8.39 -6.33
CA MET A 418 -10.44 -7.32 -5.42
C MET A 418 -10.03 -5.92 -5.87
N GLY A 419 -9.24 -5.81 -6.94
CA GLY A 419 -8.90 -4.54 -7.60
C GLY A 419 -7.73 -3.77 -6.97
N MET A 420 -6.87 -4.43 -6.19
CA MET A 420 -5.70 -3.82 -5.56
C MET A 420 -4.42 -4.59 -5.88
N MET A 421 -4.07 -4.66 -7.16
CA MET A 421 -2.85 -5.36 -7.61
C MET A 421 -1.58 -4.58 -7.20
N PRO A 422 -0.72 -5.09 -6.29
CA PRO A 422 0.51 -4.41 -5.93
C PRO A 422 1.38 -4.13 -7.15
N LEU A 423 2.11 -3.01 -7.11
CA LEU A 423 2.98 -2.56 -8.22
C LEU A 423 2.22 -2.18 -9.50
N ASP A 424 0.88 -2.22 -9.55
CA ASP A 424 0.08 -1.80 -10.71
C ASP A 424 -1.20 -1.02 -10.29
N PRO A 425 -1.06 0.09 -9.55
CA PRO A 425 -2.16 1.01 -9.28
C PRO A 425 -2.83 1.48 -10.59
N PRO A 426 -4.13 1.81 -10.54
CA PRO A 426 -4.93 2.04 -11.75
C PRO A 426 -4.54 3.30 -12.52
N ASP A 427 -4.05 4.33 -11.83
CA ASP A 427 -3.54 5.57 -12.38
C ASP A 427 -2.64 6.30 -11.36
N VAL A 428 -2.16 7.50 -11.72
CA VAL A 428 -1.23 8.32 -10.93
C VAL A 428 -1.81 8.80 -9.59
N SER A 429 -3.13 8.74 -9.41
CA SER A 429 -3.77 9.10 -8.13
C SER A 429 -3.76 7.96 -7.10
N GLY A 430 -3.24 6.78 -7.45
CA GLY A 430 -3.23 5.60 -6.59
C GLY A 430 -4.53 4.80 -6.66
N TRP A 431 -4.84 4.06 -5.60
CA TRP A 431 -6.12 3.37 -5.47
C TRP A 431 -7.20 4.28 -4.89
N PRO A 432 -8.43 4.25 -5.41
CA PRO A 432 -9.53 5.11 -4.91
C PRO A 432 -9.87 4.99 -3.42
N GLY A 433 -9.44 3.91 -2.74
CA GLY A 433 -9.54 3.80 -1.30
C GLY A 433 -10.96 3.66 -0.71
N TYR A 434 -11.00 3.71 0.63
CA TYR A 434 -12.20 3.82 1.46
C TYR A 434 -13.38 2.89 1.05
N ARG A 435 -14.53 3.46 0.67
CA ARG A 435 -15.74 2.70 0.31
C ARG A 435 -15.64 1.99 -1.04
N SER A 436 -14.69 2.38 -1.88
CA SER A 436 -14.47 1.73 -3.18
C SER A 436 -14.10 0.25 -3.02
N TRP A 437 -13.48 -0.14 -1.89
CA TRP A 437 -13.15 -1.52 -1.55
C TRP A 437 -14.37 -2.44 -1.38
N LEU A 438 -15.54 -1.88 -1.07
CA LEU A 438 -16.76 -2.63 -0.80
C LEU A 438 -17.83 -2.37 -1.87
N ASN A 439 -18.05 -3.36 -2.73
CA ASN A 439 -19.14 -3.34 -3.68
C ASN A 439 -19.74 -4.75 -3.85
N SER A 440 -20.78 -4.88 -4.67
CA SER A 440 -21.49 -6.15 -4.89
C SER A 440 -20.62 -7.26 -5.48
N ILE A 441 -19.46 -6.90 -6.05
CA ILE A 441 -18.46 -7.83 -6.59
C ILE A 441 -17.45 -8.18 -5.50
N THR A 442 -16.76 -7.20 -4.92
CA THR A 442 -15.61 -7.45 -4.02
C THR A 442 -16.01 -7.99 -2.65
N PHE A 443 -17.17 -7.61 -2.11
CA PHE A 443 -17.57 -8.01 -0.75
C PHE A 443 -17.74 -9.54 -0.60
N PRO A 444 -18.42 -10.26 -1.50
CA PRO A 444 -18.40 -11.73 -1.50
C PRO A 444 -17.00 -12.33 -1.66
N ILE A 445 -16.17 -11.79 -2.56
CA ILE A 445 -14.83 -12.33 -2.84
C ILE A 445 -13.94 -12.25 -1.61
N ARG A 446 -13.96 -11.12 -0.89
CA ARG A 446 -13.23 -10.94 0.38
C ARG A 446 -13.58 -12.00 1.42
N LYS A 447 -14.85 -12.40 1.50
CA LYS A 447 -15.29 -13.48 2.40
C LYS A 447 -14.80 -14.84 1.92
N ILE A 448 -14.85 -15.11 0.62
CA ILE A 448 -14.37 -16.38 0.07
C ILE A 448 -12.86 -16.52 0.30
N ALA A 449 -12.07 -15.46 0.07
CA ALA A 449 -10.63 -15.46 0.33
C ALA A 449 -10.29 -15.89 1.77
N LEU A 450 -10.96 -15.29 2.76
CA LEU A 450 -10.76 -15.63 4.17
C LEU A 450 -11.17 -17.07 4.50
N ILE A 451 -12.26 -17.55 3.91
CA ILE A 451 -12.71 -18.93 4.11
C ILE A 451 -11.73 -19.91 3.46
N ASN A 452 -11.17 -19.58 2.28
CA ASN A 452 -10.15 -20.40 1.62
C ASN A 452 -8.89 -20.50 2.48
N LEU A 453 -8.44 -19.40 3.10
CA LEU A 453 -7.31 -19.42 4.04
C LEU A 453 -7.61 -20.28 5.28
N LEU A 454 -8.83 -20.21 5.82
CA LEU A 454 -9.23 -20.99 6.99
C LEU A 454 -9.29 -22.49 6.70
N ASP A 455 -9.98 -22.85 5.61
CA ASP A 455 -10.36 -24.22 5.34
C ASP A 455 -9.40 -24.96 4.42
N GLY A 456 -8.49 -24.26 3.74
CA GLY A 456 -7.61 -24.86 2.74
C GLY A 456 -8.29 -25.24 1.43
N ASP A 457 -9.62 -25.22 1.40
CA ASP A 457 -10.47 -25.62 0.29
C ASP A 457 -11.41 -24.45 -0.07
N GLY A 458 -11.58 -24.18 -1.36
CA GLY A 458 -12.25 -22.98 -1.84
C GLY A 458 -12.19 -22.81 -3.36
N TRP A 459 -11.68 -21.67 -3.82
CA TRP A 459 -11.41 -21.46 -5.24
C TRP A 459 -10.14 -22.19 -5.68
N GLU A 460 -9.16 -22.29 -4.78
CA GLU A 460 -7.96 -23.07 -4.95
C GLU A 460 -7.75 -23.97 -3.74
N ASP A 461 -7.16 -25.14 -3.97
CA ASP A 461 -6.72 -26.06 -2.92
C ASP A 461 -5.33 -25.64 -2.43
N LEU A 462 -5.22 -25.27 -1.16
CA LEU A 462 -3.96 -24.83 -0.56
C LEU A 462 -3.05 -26.00 -0.16
N GLY A 463 -3.58 -27.22 -0.10
CA GLY A 463 -2.86 -28.38 0.43
C GLY A 463 -2.61 -28.35 1.94
N PHE A 464 -3.15 -27.34 2.66
CA PHE A 464 -3.10 -27.22 4.12
C PHE A 464 -4.36 -26.54 4.64
N MET A 465 -4.70 -26.78 5.91
CA MET A 465 -5.78 -26.08 6.61
C MET A 465 -5.20 -25.20 7.71
N THR A 466 -5.91 -24.12 8.08
CA THR A 466 -5.58 -23.35 9.27
C THR A 466 -5.77 -24.19 10.54
N ASP A 467 -4.77 -24.17 11.42
CA ASP A 467 -4.85 -24.76 12.76
C ASP A 467 -5.57 -23.81 13.72
N VAL A 468 -6.90 -23.85 13.66
CA VAL A 468 -7.78 -23.00 14.49
C VAL A 468 -7.65 -23.28 15.98
N LYS A 469 -7.21 -24.49 16.36
CA LYS A 469 -6.94 -24.85 17.76
C LYS A 469 -5.69 -24.15 18.26
N LYS A 470 -4.61 -24.11 17.48
CA LYS A 470 -3.39 -23.39 17.84
C LYS A 470 -3.65 -21.89 18.05
N ILE A 471 -4.51 -21.28 17.21
CA ILE A 471 -4.93 -19.88 17.41
C ILE A 471 -5.73 -19.75 18.70
N ALA A 472 -6.72 -20.61 18.95
CA ALA A 472 -7.50 -20.55 20.18
C ALA A 472 -6.62 -20.79 21.43
N GLN A 473 -5.64 -21.68 21.35
CA GLN A 473 -4.69 -21.97 22.44
C GLN A 473 -3.78 -20.79 22.79
N SER A 474 -3.57 -19.83 21.89
CA SER A 474 -2.80 -18.62 22.20
C SER A 474 -3.61 -17.57 22.97
N THR A 475 -4.93 -17.75 23.09
CA THR A 475 -5.81 -16.85 23.87
C THR A 475 -5.59 -16.99 25.39
N THR A 476 -6.13 -16.04 26.16
CA THR A 476 -5.90 -15.93 27.61
C THR A 476 -6.43 -17.15 28.38
N ALA A 477 -7.63 -17.62 28.02
CA ALA A 477 -8.28 -18.75 28.69
C ALA A 477 -9.05 -19.63 27.67
N PRO A 478 -8.38 -20.49 26.88
CA PRO A 478 -9.00 -21.25 25.81
C PRO A 478 -10.13 -22.21 26.24
N ASN A 479 -10.19 -22.57 27.52
CA ASN A 479 -11.23 -23.44 28.09
C ASN A 479 -12.40 -22.68 28.72
N ASP A 480 -12.34 -21.35 28.77
CA ASP A 480 -13.49 -20.52 29.15
C ASP A 480 -14.12 -19.97 27.86
N ALA A 481 -15.34 -20.42 27.54
CA ALA A 481 -15.98 -20.07 26.28
C ALA A 481 -16.20 -18.56 26.13
N GLU A 482 -16.48 -17.86 27.23
CA GLU A 482 -16.73 -16.41 27.18
C GLU A 482 -15.44 -15.62 26.97
N ILE A 483 -14.38 -15.99 27.69
CA ILE A 483 -13.06 -15.35 27.52
C ILE A 483 -12.50 -15.67 26.14
N LEU A 484 -12.58 -16.92 25.68
CA LEU A 484 -12.16 -17.31 24.34
C LEU A 484 -12.88 -16.50 23.25
N VAL A 485 -14.21 -16.36 23.33
CA VAL A 485 -14.98 -15.56 22.36
C VAL A 485 -14.57 -14.08 22.39
N LYS A 486 -14.34 -13.52 23.58
CA LYS A 486 -13.87 -12.14 23.74
C LYS A 486 -12.51 -11.95 23.08
N ASP A 487 -11.56 -12.83 23.37
CA ASP A 487 -10.18 -12.75 22.87
C ASP A 487 -10.11 -12.94 21.35
N LEU A 488 -10.86 -13.91 20.82
CA LEU A 488 -10.98 -14.11 19.37
C LEU A 488 -11.69 -12.94 18.68
N ALA A 489 -12.67 -12.31 19.31
CA ALA A 489 -13.29 -11.10 18.76
C ALA A 489 -12.33 -9.91 18.76
N LEU A 490 -11.53 -9.75 19.80
CA LEU A 490 -10.46 -8.74 19.83
C LEU A 490 -9.45 -9.00 18.70
N LEU A 491 -9.06 -10.26 18.50
CA LEU A 491 -8.18 -10.68 17.40
C LEU A 491 -8.79 -10.47 16.02
N MET A 492 -10.08 -10.73 15.82
CA MET A 492 -10.70 -10.73 14.48
C MET A 492 -11.25 -9.35 14.10
N PHE A 493 -11.79 -8.59 15.05
CA PHE A 493 -12.52 -7.34 14.81
C PHE A 493 -11.79 -6.11 15.35
N GLY A 494 -11.15 -6.19 16.51
CA GLY A 494 -10.53 -5.03 17.17
C GLY A 494 -11.52 -3.94 17.63
N THR A 495 -12.82 -4.23 17.59
CA THR A 495 -13.90 -3.32 18.00
C THR A 495 -14.62 -3.87 19.23
N PRO A 496 -15.20 -3.01 20.09
CA PRO A 496 -15.94 -3.45 21.27
C PRO A 496 -17.11 -4.38 20.90
N LEU A 497 -17.23 -5.49 21.61
CA LEU A 497 -18.34 -6.43 21.44
C LEU A 497 -19.63 -5.87 22.05
N THR A 498 -20.70 -5.85 21.27
CA THR A 498 -22.05 -5.71 21.83
C THR A 498 -22.49 -7.01 22.49
N GLU A 499 -23.38 -6.95 23.49
CA GLU A 499 -23.93 -8.14 24.14
C GLU A 499 -24.61 -9.10 23.13
N THR A 500 -25.31 -8.53 22.14
CA THR A 500 -25.92 -9.33 21.06
C THR A 500 -24.87 -10.06 20.23
N LEU A 501 -23.79 -9.38 19.84
CA LEU A 501 -22.72 -10.02 19.07
C LEU A 501 -22.01 -11.09 19.91
N LYS A 502 -21.67 -10.80 21.18
CA LYS A 502 -21.11 -11.79 22.11
C LYS A 502 -21.98 -13.06 22.19
N SER A 503 -23.29 -12.88 22.39
CA SER A 503 -24.25 -14.00 22.44
C SER A 503 -24.29 -14.81 21.14
N ASN A 504 -24.23 -14.15 19.98
CA ASN A 504 -24.21 -14.83 18.68
C ASN A 504 -22.92 -15.62 18.47
N LEU A 505 -21.77 -15.07 18.87
CA LEU A 505 -20.48 -15.75 18.79
C LEU A 505 -20.42 -16.97 19.72
N LEU A 506 -20.93 -16.83 20.95
CA LEU A 506 -21.07 -17.97 21.87
C LEU A 506 -21.98 -19.05 21.30
N THR A 507 -23.09 -18.66 20.68
CA THR A 507 -23.99 -19.62 20.00
C THR A 507 -23.26 -20.35 18.87
N ALA A 508 -22.47 -19.64 18.06
CA ALA A 508 -21.69 -20.23 16.97
C ALA A 508 -20.59 -21.19 17.46
N LEU A 509 -19.94 -20.87 18.59
CA LEU A 509 -18.93 -21.74 19.22
C LEU A 509 -19.58 -22.98 19.84
N LEU A 510 -20.63 -22.79 20.64
CA LEU A 510 -21.20 -23.83 21.46
C LEU A 510 -22.13 -24.75 20.68
N ASP A 511 -22.79 -24.27 19.63
CA ASP A 511 -23.68 -25.04 18.75
C ASP A 511 -24.53 -26.07 19.55
N GLY A 512 -25.34 -25.52 20.48
CA GLY A 512 -26.25 -26.25 21.37
C GLY A 512 -25.65 -26.77 22.68
N MET A 513 -24.32 -26.73 22.87
CA MET A 513 -23.62 -27.12 24.09
C MET A 513 -23.81 -26.07 25.22
N SER A 514 -23.80 -26.49 26.48
CA SER A 514 -23.76 -25.53 27.60
C SER A 514 -22.37 -24.90 27.76
N ILE A 515 -22.30 -23.65 28.20
CA ILE A 515 -21.03 -22.92 28.41
C ILE A 515 -20.06 -23.72 29.30
N SER A 516 -20.57 -24.37 30.35
CA SER A 516 -19.77 -25.16 31.30
C SER A 516 -19.16 -26.44 30.74
N GLU A 517 -19.65 -26.92 29.60
CA GLU A 517 -19.14 -28.13 28.94
C GLU A 517 -18.03 -27.83 27.92
N TRP A 518 -17.80 -26.55 27.61
CA TRP A 518 -16.76 -26.16 26.67
C TRP A 518 -15.37 -26.57 27.16
N ASN A 519 -14.60 -27.20 26.27
CA ASN A 519 -13.19 -27.51 26.48
C ASN A 519 -12.50 -27.63 25.13
N ILE A 520 -11.37 -26.94 24.95
CA ILE A 520 -10.65 -26.90 23.67
C ILE A 520 -10.10 -28.28 23.24
N ASN A 521 -9.91 -29.19 24.20
CA ASN A 521 -9.42 -30.54 23.97
C ASN A 521 -10.55 -31.56 23.82
N ALA A 522 -11.82 -31.14 23.90
CA ALA A 522 -12.96 -32.05 23.69
C ALA A 522 -13.07 -32.51 22.23
N VAL A 523 -13.70 -33.67 22.03
CA VAL A 523 -14.05 -34.17 20.70
C VAL A 523 -14.98 -33.18 20.01
N GLY A 524 -14.66 -32.82 18.76
CA GLY A 524 -15.43 -31.84 17.98
C GLY A 524 -15.14 -30.37 18.30
N ALA A 525 -14.25 -30.06 19.26
CA ALA A 525 -13.89 -28.67 19.58
C ALA A 525 -13.25 -27.94 18.38
N GLU A 526 -12.51 -28.65 17.53
CA GLU A 526 -11.91 -28.09 16.32
C GLU A 526 -12.95 -27.64 15.29
N ASP A 527 -13.96 -28.48 15.04
CA ASP A 527 -15.04 -28.16 14.11
C ASP A 527 -15.86 -26.96 14.62
N ARG A 528 -16.10 -26.90 15.93
CA ARG A 528 -16.76 -25.77 16.60
C ARG A 528 -15.96 -24.48 16.46
N LEU A 529 -14.65 -24.52 16.72
CA LEU A 529 -13.75 -23.38 16.49
C LEU A 529 -13.76 -22.95 15.03
N ARG A 530 -13.65 -23.89 14.10
CA ARG A 530 -13.68 -23.61 12.66
C ARG A 530 -14.99 -22.95 12.25
N ASN A 531 -16.12 -23.42 12.77
CA ASN A 531 -17.43 -22.80 12.54
C ASN A 531 -17.50 -21.38 13.13
N LEU A 532 -16.93 -21.14 14.31
CA LEU A 532 -16.80 -19.80 14.89
C LEU A 532 -15.97 -18.88 13.98
N PHE A 533 -14.78 -19.29 13.55
CA PHE A 533 -13.92 -18.50 12.65
C PHE A 533 -14.61 -18.20 11.32
N ARG A 534 -15.29 -19.19 10.72
CA ARG A 534 -16.09 -19.00 9.49
C ARG A 534 -17.20 -17.99 9.71
N TYR A 535 -17.87 -18.02 10.86
CA TYR A 535 -18.89 -17.05 11.23
C TYR A 535 -18.29 -15.65 11.36
N MET A 536 -17.22 -15.50 12.15
CA MET A 536 -16.50 -14.24 12.35
C MET A 536 -15.99 -13.62 11.03
N ALA A 537 -15.36 -14.40 10.15
CA ALA A 537 -14.84 -13.93 8.87
C ALA A 537 -15.92 -13.40 7.91
N ARG A 538 -17.19 -13.78 8.12
CA ARG A 538 -18.32 -13.35 7.29
C ARG A 538 -19.03 -12.10 7.83
N LEU A 539 -18.69 -11.66 9.04
CA LEU A 539 -19.32 -10.52 9.68
C LEU A 539 -18.82 -9.17 9.12
N PRO A 540 -19.66 -8.13 9.09
CA PRO A 540 -19.26 -6.78 8.73
C PRO A 540 -18.08 -6.25 9.56
N GLU A 541 -18.03 -6.58 10.85
CA GLU A 541 -17.01 -6.15 11.80
C GLU A 541 -15.60 -6.55 11.36
N TYR A 542 -15.44 -7.70 10.66
CA TYR A 542 -14.13 -8.10 10.13
C TYR A 542 -13.64 -7.17 9.01
N GLN A 543 -14.53 -6.45 8.31
CA GLN A 543 -14.14 -5.57 7.21
C GLN A 543 -13.53 -4.25 7.70
N LEU A 544 -13.51 -4.02 9.01
CA LEU A 544 -13.11 -2.77 9.62
C LEU A 544 -11.80 -2.96 10.39
N ILE A 545 -11.02 -1.88 10.48
CA ILE A 545 -9.87 -1.71 11.39
C ILE A 545 -9.98 -0.39 12.11
#